data_AF-A0A1L9WFS1-F1
#
_entry.id   AF-A0A1L9WFS1-F1
#
_cell.length_a   1.000
_cell.length_b   1.000
_cell.length_c   1.000
_cell.angle_alpha   90.00
_cell.angle_beta   90.00
_cell.angle_gamma   90.00
#
_symmetry.space_group_name_H-M   'P 1'
#
loop_
_entity.id
_entity.type
_entity.pdbx_description
1 polymer ?
#
loop_
_entity_poly.entity_id
_entity_poly.type
_entity_poly.pdbx_seq_one_letter_code
_entity_poly.pdbx_strand_id
1 'polypeptide(L)'
;MDWACLEQLWGLTKREGLEGLFTQKILCEISEAKPGSCSLLVPIIDELEAHALTPTASTDDLEDIMVETVKNLCHCVMSSQCRITTCQQFLSPNLSGLVFRHLTGQELIIAVCTGRLEVVRALLSRGCNVNSYNEAVGTPLFAAFELGRLDIARLLLDRGANANIVAFASNPLAAAAMWRDEQTVKFLLTYPTVDVNVRCNDGTPLFWACQSGNLSLVEILLRHLQIDWRIGNEDNVTPLGAAAGGEHLPVVQLFFTILQEQVIYGDLVDPLWKALVKDDVEIVQLILDALGQRKRSFISERLRNTGLSMLWWATSCRCSKVVRLLLQREDVDPNGGPVPCDREAGTPLSEAVKVGEVDFVQLLLQRADLDPNILVPNIQSSDHVTTLYTAVSYCEMLMVDTLLGDSRVDANASDSKGQSPLSLAVQSGEVDIVARFLSRPDVKVNDLDMYKRSAVSYAAEEGCLGVVELLLHRPDADVSVVDTYGYTPIFWASIKGEHQIVRCLRENDASLVSSRTPQGDTCLMCAAKQGWLLVVMVLIEFEADPAVRDSCGRTALAWAVRNKHDAIQSVLHAYILRRELPMRGD
;
A
#
# COMPACT_ATOMS: atom_id res chain seq x y z
N MET A 1 24.60 8.65 4.87
CA MET A 1 25.06 8.17 3.55
C MET A 1 23.96 7.28 3.01
N ASP A 2 23.44 7.60 1.82
CA ASP A 2 22.31 6.89 1.21
C ASP A 2 22.76 5.55 0.61
N TRP A 3 21.89 4.54 0.62
CA TRP A 3 22.15 3.17 0.19
C TRP A 3 22.65 3.10 -1.26
N ALA A 4 22.10 3.94 -2.13
CA ALA A 4 22.50 4.07 -3.53
C ALA A 4 23.97 4.52 -3.71
N CYS A 5 24.50 5.28 -2.74
CA CYS A 5 25.89 5.75 -2.75
C CYS A 5 26.87 4.64 -2.33
N LEU A 6 26.42 3.73 -1.46
CA LEU A 6 27.15 2.54 -1.05
C LEU A 6 27.12 1.45 -2.15
N GLU A 7 25.99 1.25 -2.83
CA GLU A 7 25.89 0.39 -4.02
C GLU A 7 26.81 0.84 -5.17
N GLN A 8 26.89 2.15 -5.45
CA GLN A 8 27.81 2.69 -6.46
C GLN A 8 29.29 2.49 -6.13
N LEU A 9 29.66 2.53 -4.85
CA LEU A 9 31.04 2.25 -4.40
C LEU A 9 31.36 0.74 -4.40
N TRP A 10 30.36 -0.12 -4.26
CA TRP A 10 30.50 -1.58 -4.11
C TRP A 10 30.16 -2.40 -5.37
N GLY A 11 29.78 -1.74 -6.48
CA GLY A 11 29.64 -2.34 -7.81
C GLY A 11 30.96 -2.65 -8.54
N LEU A 12 32.11 -2.38 -7.91
CA LEU A 12 33.43 -2.76 -8.43
C LEU A 12 33.73 -4.23 -8.07
N THR A 13 34.23 -4.99 -9.05
CA THR A 13 34.59 -6.41 -8.93
C THR A 13 35.28 -6.75 -7.59
N LYS A 14 34.68 -7.73 -6.90
CA LYS A 14 34.43 -7.79 -5.45
C LYS A 14 35.60 -7.85 -4.45
N ARG A 15 36.87 -7.56 -4.77
CA ARG A 15 37.97 -7.57 -3.76
C ARG A 15 39.10 -6.57 -4.01
N GLU A 16 39.56 -6.44 -5.25
CA GLU A 16 40.70 -5.57 -5.59
C GLU A 16 40.35 -4.07 -5.47
N GLY A 17 39.11 -3.70 -5.80
CA GLY A 17 38.61 -2.33 -5.62
C GLY A 17 38.43 -1.93 -4.16
N LEU A 18 37.97 -2.86 -3.31
CA LEU A 18 37.81 -2.66 -1.86
C LEU A 18 39.16 -2.58 -1.14
N GLU A 19 40.12 -3.41 -1.53
CA GLU A 19 41.50 -3.31 -1.05
C GLU A 19 42.07 -1.93 -1.40
N GLY A 20 41.88 -1.45 -2.63
CA GLY A 20 42.25 -0.09 -3.04
C GLY A 20 41.52 1.02 -2.28
N LEU A 21 40.23 0.85 -1.96
CA LEU A 21 39.41 1.86 -1.27
C LEU A 21 39.70 1.93 0.24
N PHE A 22 39.81 0.79 0.91
CA PHE A 22 40.27 0.74 2.31
C PHE A 22 41.70 1.28 2.39
N THR A 23 42.56 0.89 1.47
CA THR A 23 43.92 1.44 1.36
C THR A 23 43.89 2.95 1.14
N GLN A 24 43.07 3.49 0.24
CA GLN A 24 42.96 4.94 0.01
C GLN A 24 42.39 5.71 1.20
N LYS A 25 41.33 5.21 1.86
CA LYS A 25 40.75 5.85 3.06
C LYS A 25 41.72 5.83 4.23
N ILE A 26 42.35 4.68 4.47
CA ILE A 26 43.42 4.53 5.46
C ILE A 26 44.58 5.47 5.11
N LEU A 27 45.02 5.54 3.85
CA LEU A 27 46.09 6.44 3.38
C LEU A 27 45.73 7.92 3.53
N CYS A 28 44.47 8.31 3.34
CA CYS A 28 43.98 9.68 3.57
C CYS A 28 44.05 10.05 5.06
N GLU A 29 43.59 9.17 5.97
CA GLU A 29 43.74 9.37 7.43
C GLU A 29 45.21 9.37 7.88
N ILE A 30 46.05 8.59 7.21
CA ILE A 30 47.50 8.47 7.43
C ILE A 30 48.29 9.66 6.86
N SER A 31 47.74 10.41 5.90
CA SER A 31 48.48 11.38 5.06
C SER A 31 49.06 12.60 5.79
N GLU A 32 48.96 12.65 7.11
CA GLU A 32 49.70 13.60 7.95
C GLU A 32 51.16 13.16 8.24
N ALA A 33 51.56 11.92 7.94
CA ALA A 33 52.92 11.41 8.18
C ALA A 33 53.74 11.19 6.88
N LYS A 34 54.97 11.70 6.85
CA LYS A 34 55.82 11.81 5.65
C LYS A 34 56.34 10.46 5.11
N PRO A 35 56.28 10.21 3.78
CA PRO A 35 56.57 8.91 3.13
C PRO A 35 58.07 8.56 2.96
N GLY A 36 58.97 9.02 3.83
CA GLY A 36 60.43 8.91 3.65
C GLY A 36 61.20 7.98 4.61
N SER A 37 60.54 7.31 5.55
CA SER A 37 61.21 6.82 6.78
C SER A 37 61.73 5.38 6.77
N CYS A 38 61.51 4.57 5.73
CA CYS A 38 61.82 3.12 5.82
C CYS A 38 63.31 2.79 5.91
N SER A 39 64.21 3.64 5.39
CA SER A 39 65.66 3.48 5.51
C SER A 39 66.22 3.96 6.85
N LEU A 40 65.45 4.72 7.62
CA LEU A 40 65.81 5.22 8.95
C LEU A 40 65.38 4.27 10.08
N LEU A 41 64.58 3.25 9.77
CA LEU A 41 64.10 2.27 10.76
C LEU A 41 65.20 1.30 11.21
N VAL A 42 66.10 0.85 10.33
CA VAL A 42 67.16 -0.11 10.71
C VAL A 42 68.09 0.42 11.80
N PRO A 43 68.60 1.68 11.72
CA PRO A 43 69.36 2.28 12.81
C PRO A 43 68.57 2.39 14.13
N ILE A 44 67.30 2.78 14.06
CA ILE A 44 66.42 2.90 15.25
C ILE A 44 66.20 1.53 15.90
N ILE A 45 66.11 0.46 15.10
CA ILE A 45 65.97 -0.93 15.58
C ILE A 45 67.25 -1.39 16.26
N ASP A 46 68.41 -1.16 15.65
CA ASP A 46 69.71 -1.48 16.25
C ASP A 46 69.94 -0.70 17.56
N GLU A 47 69.46 0.55 17.63
CA GLU A 47 69.54 1.42 18.81
C GLU A 47 68.55 1.00 19.91
N LEU A 48 67.33 0.55 19.55
CA LEU A 48 66.34 -0.02 20.46
C LEU A 48 66.77 -1.39 21.01
N GLU A 49 67.37 -2.25 20.17
CA GLU A 49 67.94 -3.53 20.61
C GLU A 49 69.11 -3.30 21.59
N ALA A 50 69.96 -2.31 21.32
CA ALA A 50 71.03 -1.91 22.23
C ALA A 50 70.48 -1.34 23.56
N HIS A 51 69.38 -0.56 23.52
CA HIS A 51 68.76 0.00 24.72
C HIS A 51 67.96 -1.01 25.54
N ALA A 52 67.26 -1.97 24.93
CA ALA A 52 66.56 -3.05 25.61
C ALA A 52 67.52 -3.99 26.39
N LEU A 53 68.80 -4.03 25.98
CA LEU A 53 69.87 -4.75 26.67
C LEU A 53 70.50 -3.95 27.83
N THR A 54 70.11 -2.70 28.06
CA THR A 54 70.61 -1.84 29.15
C THR A 54 69.52 -1.51 30.18
N PRO A 55 69.75 -1.65 31.50
CA PRO A 55 68.67 -1.64 32.50
C PRO A 55 68.17 -0.23 32.92
N THR A 56 68.52 0.83 32.19
CA THR A 56 68.40 2.21 32.69
C THR A 56 67.36 3.09 32.00
N ALA A 57 66.65 2.60 30.98
CA ALA A 57 65.58 3.35 30.35
C ALA A 57 64.26 3.19 31.14
N SER A 58 63.51 4.28 31.31
CA SER A 58 62.15 4.20 31.84
C SER A 58 61.31 3.36 30.87
N THR A 59 60.43 2.50 31.40
CA THR A 59 59.59 1.61 30.57
C THR A 59 58.69 2.38 29.59
N ASP A 60 58.37 3.63 29.93
CA ASP A 60 57.39 4.45 29.23
C ASP A 60 58.01 5.17 28.02
N ASP A 61 59.25 5.68 28.13
CA ASP A 61 59.96 6.31 27.00
C ASP A 61 60.27 5.31 25.87
N LEU A 62 60.59 4.06 26.25
CA LEU A 62 60.80 2.97 25.29
C LEU A 62 59.49 2.56 24.61
N GLU A 63 58.37 2.55 25.35
CA GLU A 63 57.06 2.22 24.79
C GLU A 63 56.65 3.26 23.74
N ASP A 64 56.83 4.57 23.99
CA ASP A 64 56.48 5.65 23.05
C ASP A 64 57.32 5.62 21.77
N ILE A 65 58.65 5.43 21.88
CA ILE A 65 59.54 5.30 20.72
C ILE A 65 59.16 4.06 19.89
N MET A 66 58.83 2.94 20.56
CA MET A 66 58.41 1.73 19.87
C MET A 66 57.03 1.85 19.22
N VAL A 67 56.08 2.54 19.85
CA VAL A 67 54.76 2.85 19.27
C VAL A 67 54.93 3.67 17.99
N GLU A 68 55.74 4.73 18.04
CA GLU A 68 56.03 5.56 16.87
C GLU A 68 56.78 4.77 15.77
N THR A 69 57.69 3.88 16.16
CA THR A 69 58.41 2.99 15.23
C THR A 69 57.46 1.98 14.57
N VAL A 70 56.52 1.40 15.32
CA VAL A 70 55.50 0.47 14.79
C VAL A 70 54.55 1.20 13.84
N LYS A 71 54.10 2.42 14.18
CA LYS A 71 53.31 3.28 13.28
C LYS A 71 54.04 3.50 11.96
N ASN A 72 55.29 3.95 12.03
CA ASN A 72 56.14 4.17 10.85
C ASN A 72 56.41 2.88 10.04
N LEU A 73 56.55 1.72 10.70
CA LEU A 73 56.68 0.43 10.05
C LEU A 73 55.38 0.02 9.34
N CYS A 74 54.22 0.20 9.96
CA CYS A 74 52.92 -0.03 9.33
C CYS A 74 52.70 0.86 8.11
N HIS A 75 53.13 2.13 8.15
CA HIS A 75 53.18 3.00 6.97
C HIS A 75 54.11 2.44 5.87
N CYS A 76 55.28 1.93 6.25
CA CYS A 76 56.20 1.29 5.30
C CYS A 76 55.62 0.01 4.67
N VAL A 77 54.88 -0.80 5.43
CA VAL A 77 54.23 -2.04 4.96
C VAL A 77 53.14 -1.77 3.90
N MET A 78 52.51 -0.58 3.93
CA MET A 78 51.59 -0.11 2.89
C MET A 78 52.30 0.29 1.59
N SER A 79 53.58 0.67 1.65
CA SER A 79 54.40 0.88 0.45
C SER A 79 54.89 -0.48 -0.08
N SER A 80 54.82 -0.69 -1.39
CA SER A 80 55.16 -1.95 -2.07
C SER A 80 56.62 -2.44 -1.91
N GLN A 81 57.41 -1.80 -1.04
CA GLN A 81 58.85 -2.03 -0.88
C GLN A 81 59.27 -2.64 0.47
N CYS A 82 58.36 -2.85 1.43
CA CYS A 82 58.77 -3.41 2.72
C CYS A 82 59.07 -4.92 2.63
N ARG A 83 60.35 -5.28 2.85
CA ARG A 83 60.80 -6.67 2.92
C ARG A 83 60.32 -7.28 4.24
N ILE A 84 59.66 -8.43 4.15
CA ILE A 84 59.22 -9.27 5.29
C ILE A 84 60.33 -9.44 6.35
N THR A 85 61.60 -9.43 5.94
CA THR A 85 62.78 -9.53 6.80
C THR A 85 62.90 -8.40 7.84
N THR A 86 62.54 -7.16 7.49
CA THR A 86 62.67 -6.00 8.41
C THR A 86 61.58 -6.04 9.48
N CYS A 87 60.36 -6.48 9.11
CA CYS A 87 59.29 -6.75 10.08
C CYS A 87 59.65 -7.95 10.97
N GLN A 88 60.24 -9.01 10.41
CA GLN A 88 60.68 -10.19 11.17
C GLN A 88 61.81 -9.87 12.16
N GLN A 89 62.73 -8.95 11.82
CA GLN A 89 63.78 -8.47 12.72
C GLN A 89 63.20 -7.67 13.90
N PHE A 90 62.19 -6.82 13.67
CA PHE A 90 61.49 -6.10 14.73
C PHE A 90 60.72 -7.02 15.70
N LEU A 91 60.37 -8.21 15.22
CA LEU A 91 59.63 -9.23 15.96
C LEU A 91 60.56 -10.29 16.55
N SER A 92 61.87 -10.03 16.59
CA SER A 92 62.87 -10.91 17.19
C SER A 92 62.55 -11.22 18.66
N PRO A 93 62.92 -12.41 19.16
CA PRO A 93 62.59 -12.85 20.53
C PRO A 93 63.21 -12.00 21.65
N ASN A 94 64.15 -11.10 21.35
CA ASN A 94 64.80 -10.23 22.33
C ASN A 94 63.89 -9.11 22.88
N LEU A 95 62.76 -8.80 22.21
CA LEU A 95 61.77 -7.80 22.64
C LEU A 95 60.51 -8.44 23.28
N SER A 96 60.61 -9.69 23.74
CA SER A 96 59.49 -10.53 24.21
C SER A 96 58.78 -10.06 25.49
N GLY A 97 59.33 -9.08 26.21
CA GLY A 97 58.76 -8.56 27.47
C GLY A 97 57.88 -7.30 27.34
N LEU A 98 57.79 -6.68 26.16
CA LEU A 98 57.11 -5.40 25.95
C LEU A 98 55.65 -5.62 25.52
N VAL A 99 54.72 -5.12 26.32
CA VAL A 99 53.27 -5.12 26.06
C VAL A 99 52.91 -3.76 25.49
N PHE A 100 52.35 -3.72 24.28
CA PHE A 100 51.94 -2.45 23.66
C PHE A 100 50.56 -2.02 24.18
N ARG A 101 50.54 -1.28 25.29
CA ARG A 101 49.29 -0.79 25.90
C ARG A 101 48.75 0.45 25.19
N HIS A 102 49.60 1.17 24.47
CA HIS A 102 49.29 2.46 23.84
C HIS A 102 49.03 2.42 22.32
N LEU A 103 49.01 1.26 21.66
CA LEU A 103 48.62 1.17 20.25
C LEU A 103 47.11 1.43 20.11
N THR A 104 46.74 2.33 19.19
CA THR A 104 45.35 2.72 18.94
C THR A 104 44.55 1.60 18.27
N GLY A 105 45.24 0.53 17.84
CA GLY A 105 44.66 -0.64 17.20
C GLY A 105 44.38 -0.43 15.71
N GLN A 106 44.74 0.74 15.18
CA GLN A 106 44.73 1.07 13.75
C GLN A 106 45.82 0.28 13.00
N GLU A 107 46.96 0.04 13.65
CA GLU A 107 48.09 -0.73 13.12
C GLU A 107 47.70 -2.18 12.82
N LEU A 108 46.86 -2.76 13.67
CA LEU A 108 46.30 -4.10 13.46
C LEU A 108 45.36 -4.12 12.24
N ILE A 109 44.49 -3.12 12.09
CA ILE A 109 43.59 -3.00 10.94
C ILE A 109 44.39 -2.87 9.64
N ILE A 110 45.45 -2.06 9.62
CA ILE A 110 46.36 -1.92 8.48
C ILE A 110 47.04 -3.24 8.10
N ALA A 111 47.55 -3.98 9.10
CA ALA A 111 48.17 -5.29 8.86
C ALA A 111 47.17 -6.32 8.29
N VAL A 112 45.90 -6.24 8.70
CA VAL A 112 44.81 -7.04 8.13
C VAL A 112 44.53 -6.61 6.69
N CYS A 113 44.41 -5.31 6.43
CA CYS A 113 44.13 -4.78 5.09
C CYS A 113 45.19 -5.18 4.06
N THR A 114 46.46 -5.26 4.48
CA THR A 114 47.59 -5.67 3.63
C THR A 114 47.78 -7.19 3.52
N GLY A 115 47.05 -7.99 4.29
CA GLY A 115 47.10 -9.45 4.23
C GLY A 115 48.36 -10.10 4.81
N ARG A 116 49.10 -9.39 5.65
CA ARG A 116 50.38 -9.87 6.19
C ARG A 116 50.15 -10.69 7.47
N LEU A 117 49.78 -11.97 7.33
CA LEU A 117 49.45 -12.87 8.45
C LEU A 117 50.50 -12.87 9.59
N GLU A 118 51.79 -12.91 9.26
CA GLU A 118 52.85 -12.95 10.27
C GLU A 118 52.98 -11.63 11.04
N VAL A 119 52.69 -10.50 10.40
CA VAL A 119 52.64 -9.19 11.08
C VAL A 119 51.43 -9.15 12.03
N VAL A 120 50.27 -9.62 11.59
CA VAL A 120 49.07 -9.74 12.44
C VAL A 120 49.34 -10.62 13.65
N ARG A 121 49.96 -11.80 13.45
CA ARG A 121 50.32 -12.73 14.54
C ARG A 121 51.17 -12.06 15.60
N ALA A 122 52.14 -11.27 15.16
CA ALA A 122 53.11 -10.67 16.04
C ALA A 122 52.54 -9.47 16.80
N LEU A 123 51.73 -8.63 16.15
CA LEU A 123 50.98 -7.56 16.82
C LEU A 123 50.08 -8.11 17.92
N LEU A 124 49.32 -9.17 17.63
CA LEU A 124 48.45 -9.82 18.63
C LEU A 124 49.25 -10.45 19.78
N SER A 125 50.44 -11.01 19.51
CA SER A 125 51.29 -11.60 20.56
C SER A 125 51.85 -10.57 21.56
N ARG A 126 51.83 -9.29 21.19
CA ARG A 126 52.35 -8.18 21.98
C ARG A 126 51.26 -7.37 22.69
N GLY A 127 50.03 -7.91 22.74
CA GLY A 127 48.93 -7.33 23.52
C GLY A 127 48.08 -6.29 22.80
N CYS A 128 48.22 -6.12 21.48
CA CYS A 128 47.32 -5.26 20.71
C CYS A 128 45.86 -5.66 20.94
N ASN A 129 44.99 -4.67 21.12
CA ASN A 129 43.55 -4.91 21.24
C ASN A 129 43.01 -5.52 19.93
N VAL A 130 42.63 -6.79 19.98
CA VAL A 130 42.05 -7.54 18.85
C VAL A 130 40.71 -6.96 18.36
N ASN A 131 40.03 -6.22 19.23
CA ASN A 131 38.72 -5.60 19.00
C ASN A 131 38.83 -4.09 18.81
N SER A 132 39.97 -3.60 18.33
CA SER A 132 40.09 -2.20 17.93
C SER A 132 39.01 -1.83 16.92
N TYR A 133 38.57 -0.56 16.92
CA TYR A 133 37.50 -0.08 16.06
C TYR A 133 37.94 1.22 15.39
N ASN A 134 37.78 1.29 14.07
CA ASN A 134 37.98 2.48 13.26
C ASN A 134 36.68 2.79 12.51
N GLU A 135 36.26 4.06 12.45
CA GLU A 135 34.98 4.45 11.82
C GLU A 135 34.96 4.25 10.29
N ALA A 136 36.12 4.30 9.64
CA ALA A 136 36.27 4.15 8.19
C ALA A 136 36.43 2.70 7.71
N VAL A 137 36.76 1.76 8.61
CA VAL A 137 37.02 0.32 8.26
C VAL A 137 36.25 -0.68 9.14
N GLY A 138 35.87 -0.33 10.36
CA GLY A 138 35.28 -1.22 11.35
C GLY A 138 36.33 -1.91 12.24
N THR A 139 36.07 -3.16 12.61
CA THR A 139 37.02 -3.98 13.40
C THR A 139 38.02 -4.69 12.50
N PRO A 140 39.21 -5.09 13.03
CA PRO A 140 40.15 -5.97 12.31
C PRO A 140 39.47 -7.22 11.75
N LEU A 141 38.53 -7.80 12.50
CA LEU A 141 37.79 -8.98 12.07
C LEU A 141 36.85 -8.68 10.90
N PHE A 142 36.11 -7.57 10.97
CA PHE A 142 35.23 -7.12 9.87
C PHE A 142 36.03 -6.90 8.57
N ALA A 143 37.17 -6.21 8.66
CA ALA A 143 38.06 -5.98 7.52
C ALA A 143 38.59 -7.29 6.91
N ALA A 144 38.93 -8.28 7.76
CA ALA A 144 39.43 -9.57 7.29
C ALA A 144 38.38 -10.32 6.45
N PHE A 145 37.09 -10.24 6.83
CA PHE A 145 36.01 -10.89 6.08
C PHE A 145 35.65 -10.15 4.79
N GLU A 146 35.53 -8.82 4.83
CA GLU A 146 35.28 -8.00 3.63
C GLU A 146 36.36 -8.19 2.55
N LEU A 147 37.61 -8.41 2.97
CA LEU A 147 38.73 -8.70 2.06
C LEU A 147 38.90 -10.19 1.72
N GLY A 148 38.07 -11.08 2.28
CA GLY A 148 38.12 -12.52 2.04
C GLY A 148 39.36 -13.23 2.61
N ARG A 149 39.99 -12.66 3.64
CA ARG A 149 41.23 -13.16 4.27
C ARG A 149 40.92 -14.12 5.42
N LEU A 150 40.40 -15.30 5.10
CA LEU A 150 39.95 -16.29 6.09
C LEU A 150 41.04 -16.75 7.07
N ASP A 151 42.31 -16.84 6.63
CA ASP A 151 43.42 -17.23 7.51
C ASP A 151 43.70 -16.21 8.61
N ILE A 152 43.54 -14.92 8.29
CA ILE A 152 43.68 -13.82 9.24
C ILE A 152 42.44 -13.76 10.14
N ALA A 153 41.24 -13.94 9.58
CA ALA A 153 40.00 -14.00 10.37
C ALA A 153 40.04 -15.13 11.42
N ARG A 154 40.57 -16.30 11.05
CA ARG A 154 40.81 -17.43 11.96
C ARG A 154 41.73 -17.05 13.11
N LEU A 155 42.89 -16.47 12.78
CA LEU A 155 43.84 -16.04 13.79
C LEU A 155 43.24 -15.00 14.76
N LEU A 156 42.41 -14.08 14.26
CA LEU A 156 41.75 -13.07 15.08
C LEU A 156 40.73 -13.71 16.03
N LEU A 157 39.86 -14.60 15.54
CA LEU A 157 38.88 -15.31 16.37
C LEU A 157 39.53 -16.20 17.42
N ASP A 158 40.59 -16.93 17.06
CA ASP A 158 41.38 -17.76 17.98
C ASP A 158 42.05 -16.93 19.10
N ARG A 159 42.17 -15.60 18.90
CA ARG A 159 42.72 -14.64 19.87
C ARG A 159 41.64 -13.82 20.58
N GLY A 160 40.37 -14.23 20.48
CA GLY A 160 39.26 -13.59 21.19
C GLY A 160 38.66 -12.38 20.50
N ALA A 161 38.78 -12.26 19.17
CA ALA A 161 38.04 -11.27 18.40
C ALA A 161 36.52 -11.47 18.57
N ASN A 162 35.81 -10.37 18.85
CA ASN A 162 34.38 -10.34 19.01
C ASN A 162 33.71 -10.10 17.64
N ALA A 163 33.15 -11.16 17.07
CA ALA A 163 32.39 -11.13 15.81
C ALA A 163 31.06 -10.37 15.90
N ASN A 164 30.62 -9.98 17.11
CA ASN A 164 29.33 -9.33 17.30
C ASN A 164 29.43 -7.80 17.27
N ILE A 165 30.65 -7.24 17.13
CA ILE A 165 30.84 -5.80 16.97
C ILE A 165 30.29 -5.38 15.61
N VAL A 166 29.38 -4.41 15.63
CA VAL A 166 28.74 -3.83 14.45
C VAL A 166 29.63 -2.73 13.88
N ALA A 167 29.96 -2.82 12.59
CA ALA A 167 30.63 -1.81 11.78
C ALA A 167 29.76 -1.45 10.57
N PHE A 168 29.61 -0.16 10.26
CA PHE A 168 28.71 0.32 9.19
C PHE A 168 27.28 -0.23 9.31
N ALA A 169 26.78 -0.29 10.55
CA ALA A 169 25.47 -0.86 10.90
C ALA A 169 25.27 -2.35 10.51
N SER A 170 26.37 -3.07 10.23
CA SER A 170 26.37 -4.52 10.02
C SER A 170 27.46 -5.24 10.81
N ASN A 171 27.30 -6.52 11.09
CA ASN A 171 28.39 -7.35 11.62
C ASN A 171 28.89 -8.31 10.52
N PRO A 172 30.03 -9.00 10.71
CA PRO A 172 30.59 -9.88 9.70
C PRO A 172 29.63 -10.97 9.21
N LEU A 173 28.79 -11.51 10.09
CA LEU A 173 27.83 -12.57 9.74
C LEU A 173 26.66 -12.02 8.90
N ALA A 174 26.07 -10.90 9.31
CA ALA A 174 24.96 -10.24 8.60
C ALA A 174 25.42 -9.72 7.25
N ALA A 175 26.62 -9.11 7.17
CA ALA A 175 27.24 -8.71 5.91
C ALA A 175 27.44 -9.93 5.00
N ALA A 176 28.08 -11.00 5.48
CA ALA A 176 28.29 -12.20 4.68
C ALA A 176 26.97 -12.80 4.17
N ALA A 177 25.92 -12.77 4.99
CA ALA A 177 24.60 -13.25 4.58
C ALA A 177 23.98 -12.38 3.49
N MET A 178 24.00 -11.06 3.64
CA MET A 178 23.53 -10.09 2.66
C MET A 178 24.27 -10.20 1.33
N TRP A 179 25.58 -10.43 1.38
CA TRP A 179 26.44 -10.55 0.20
C TRP A 179 26.49 -11.95 -0.41
N ARG A 180 25.72 -12.90 0.14
CA ARG A 180 25.64 -14.29 -0.31
C ARG A 180 26.98 -15.04 -0.21
N ASP A 181 27.82 -14.67 0.76
CA ASP A 181 29.11 -15.32 1.02
C ASP A 181 28.95 -16.54 1.94
N GLU A 182 28.62 -17.67 1.32
CA GLU A 182 28.42 -18.95 2.00
C GLU A 182 29.67 -19.43 2.77
N GLN A 183 30.88 -19.14 2.26
CA GLN A 183 32.12 -19.61 2.87
C GLN A 183 32.38 -18.89 4.19
N THR A 184 32.20 -17.57 4.19
CA THR A 184 32.34 -16.75 5.41
C THR A 184 31.28 -17.11 6.43
N VAL A 185 30.04 -17.37 6.01
CA VAL A 185 28.97 -17.79 6.94
C VAL A 185 29.28 -19.15 7.55
N LYS A 186 29.62 -20.17 6.76
CA LYS A 186 30.01 -21.48 7.29
C LYS A 186 31.17 -21.37 8.26
N PHE A 187 32.15 -20.54 7.93
CA PHE A 187 33.32 -20.30 8.78
C PHE A 187 32.92 -19.69 10.13
N LEU A 188 32.13 -18.61 10.14
CA LEU A 188 31.67 -17.94 11.35
C LEU A 188 30.81 -18.86 12.23
N LEU A 189 29.93 -19.67 11.64
CA LEU A 189 29.09 -20.62 12.38
C LEU A 189 29.86 -21.74 13.10
N THR A 190 31.15 -21.93 12.80
CA THR A 190 31.99 -22.86 13.58
C THR A 190 32.37 -22.35 14.97
N TYR A 191 32.19 -21.04 15.23
CA TYR A 191 32.57 -20.40 16.47
C TYR A 191 31.33 -20.14 17.34
N PRO A 192 31.24 -20.71 18.56
CA PRO A 192 30.06 -20.60 19.41
C PRO A 192 29.84 -19.20 20.02
N THR A 193 30.84 -18.31 19.91
CA THR A 193 30.78 -16.92 20.40
C THR A 193 30.06 -15.98 19.43
N VAL A 194 29.77 -16.43 18.20
CA VAL A 194 29.11 -15.63 17.18
C VAL A 194 27.60 -15.63 17.45
N ASP A 195 27.03 -14.43 17.63
CA ASP A 195 25.59 -14.24 17.72
C ASP A 195 24.97 -14.31 16.33
N VAL A 196 24.19 -15.37 16.12
CA VAL A 196 23.53 -15.67 14.84
C VAL A 196 22.23 -14.89 14.61
N ASN A 197 21.69 -14.25 15.66
CA ASN A 197 20.42 -13.54 15.66
C ASN A 197 20.57 -12.02 15.76
N VAL A 198 21.78 -11.51 15.59
CA VAL A 198 22.10 -10.09 15.60
C VAL A 198 21.23 -9.30 14.61
N ARG A 199 20.69 -8.16 15.05
CA ARG A 199 19.94 -7.24 14.18
C ARG A 199 20.88 -6.18 13.62
N CYS A 200 21.04 -6.19 12.31
CA CYS A 200 21.94 -5.32 11.56
C CYS A 200 21.20 -4.71 10.35
N ASN A 201 21.23 -3.38 10.22
CA ASN A 201 20.43 -2.64 9.23
C ASN A 201 18.95 -3.06 9.24
N ASP A 202 18.38 -3.26 10.43
CA ASP A 202 17.00 -3.72 10.62
C ASP A 202 16.73 -5.22 10.32
N GLY A 203 17.68 -5.97 9.75
CA GLY A 203 17.54 -7.41 9.46
C GLY A 203 18.46 -8.32 10.27
N THR A 204 18.05 -9.58 10.48
CA THR A 204 18.96 -10.65 10.95
C THR A 204 19.76 -11.25 9.78
N PRO A 205 20.86 -11.97 10.01
CA PRO A 205 21.56 -12.70 8.95
C PRO A 205 20.62 -13.62 8.16
N LEU A 206 19.68 -14.30 8.83
CA LEU A 206 18.67 -15.11 8.17
C LEU A 206 17.70 -14.27 7.34
N PHE A 207 17.25 -13.11 7.85
CA PHE A 207 16.40 -12.18 7.11
C PHE A 207 17.05 -11.78 5.77
N TRP A 208 18.32 -11.38 5.78
CA TRP A 208 19.04 -11.00 4.57
C TRP A 208 19.28 -12.16 3.61
N ALA A 209 19.55 -13.37 4.13
CA ALA A 209 19.62 -14.58 3.32
C ALA A 209 18.29 -14.88 2.62
N CYS A 210 17.17 -14.67 3.31
CA CYS A 210 15.82 -14.84 2.76
C CYS A 210 15.47 -13.77 1.73
N GLN A 211 15.74 -12.50 2.03
CA GLN A 211 15.50 -11.36 1.12
C GLN A 211 16.28 -11.50 -0.19
N SER A 212 17.50 -12.04 -0.14
CA SER A 212 18.35 -12.27 -1.31
C SER A 212 18.03 -13.57 -2.07
N GLY A 213 17.14 -14.41 -1.56
CA GLY A 213 16.74 -15.67 -2.20
C GLY A 213 17.82 -16.76 -2.20
N ASN A 214 18.83 -16.66 -1.33
CA ASN A 214 19.95 -17.61 -1.33
C ASN A 214 19.61 -18.90 -0.58
N LEU A 215 19.01 -19.85 -1.30
CA LEU A 215 18.53 -21.13 -0.78
C LEU A 215 19.59 -21.89 0.06
N SER A 216 20.80 -22.04 -0.45
CA SER A 216 21.88 -22.76 0.24
C SER A 216 22.22 -22.11 1.58
N LEU A 217 22.28 -20.77 1.59
CA LEU A 217 22.60 -20.01 2.78
C LEU A 217 21.49 -20.09 3.83
N VAL A 218 20.23 -20.00 3.39
CA VAL A 218 19.07 -20.18 4.27
C VAL A 218 19.08 -21.58 4.89
N GLU A 219 19.39 -22.62 4.11
CA GLU A 219 19.49 -23.99 4.62
C GLU A 219 20.56 -24.13 5.71
N ILE A 220 21.73 -23.54 5.49
CA ILE A 220 22.84 -23.56 6.47
C ILE A 220 22.42 -22.87 7.77
N LEU A 221 21.79 -21.70 7.68
CA LEU A 221 21.37 -20.93 8.85
C LEU A 221 20.23 -21.64 9.59
N LEU A 222 19.16 -22.08 8.91
CA LEU A 222 18.03 -22.75 9.56
C LEU A 222 18.41 -24.06 10.27
N ARG A 223 19.46 -24.76 9.84
CA ARG A 223 19.96 -25.96 10.51
C ARG A 223 20.78 -25.66 11.77
N HIS A 224 21.15 -24.40 12.01
CA HIS A 224 21.91 -24.01 13.20
C HIS A 224 20.99 -23.89 14.43
N LEU A 225 21.28 -24.62 15.50
CA LEU A 225 20.38 -24.78 16.67
C LEU A 225 19.99 -23.48 17.36
N GLN A 226 20.79 -22.43 17.26
CA GLN A 226 20.56 -21.15 17.93
C GLN A 226 19.82 -20.12 17.07
N ILE A 227 19.51 -20.43 15.80
CA ILE A 227 18.82 -19.48 14.92
C ILE A 227 17.34 -19.35 15.33
N ASP A 228 16.91 -18.11 15.54
CA ASP A 228 15.52 -17.75 15.72
C ASP A 228 14.99 -17.07 14.45
N TRP A 229 14.17 -17.80 13.71
CA TRP A 229 13.60 -17.35 12.44
C TRP A 229 12.37 -16.45 12.61
N ARG A 230 11.91 -16.19 13.83
CA ARG A 230 10.77 -15.29 14.12
C ARG A 230 11.19 -13.85 14.37
N ILE A 231 12.49 -13.58 14.47
CA ILE A 231 12.99 -12.21 14.66
C ILE A 231 12.83 -11.44 13.35
N GLY A 232 11.75 -10.66 13.29
CA GLY A 232 11.46 -9.76 12.18
C GLY A 232 12.17 -8.42 12.29
N ASN A 233 12.02 -7.59 11.25
CA ASN A 233 12.51 -6.22 11.17
C ASN A 233 11.64 -5.22 11.96
N GLU A 234 11.87 -3.91 11.85
CA GLU A 234 11.12 -2.84 12.52
C GLU A 234 9.63 -2.83 12.11
N ASP A 235 9.34 -3.24 10.88
CA ASP A 235 7.98 -3.46 10.37
C ASP A 235 7.37 -4.81 10.80
N ASN A 236 8.06 -5.57 11.65
CA ASN A 236 7.73 -6.95 12.04
C ASN A 236 7.67 -7.95 10.88
N VAL A 237 8.35 -7.68 9.76
CA VAL A 237 8.50 -8.63 8.67
C VAL A 237 9.50 -9.70 9.07
N THR A 238 9.04 -10.95 9.15
CA THR A 238 9.90 -12.09 9.49
C THR A 238 10.82 -12.44 8.31
N PRO A 239 11.91 -13.21 8.53
CA PRO A 239 12.69 -13.82 7.46
C PRO A 239 11.85 -14.58 6.42
N LEU A 240 10.83 -15.33 6.86
CA LEU A 240 9.88 -15.98 5.94
C LEU A 240 9.07 -14.96 5.15
N GLY A 241 8.67 -13.85 5.78
CA GLY A 241 8.03 -12.71 5.14
C GLY A 241 8.90 -12.03 4.09
N ALA A 242 10.20 -11.90 4.34
CA ALA A 242 11.17 -11.38 3.39
C ALA A 242 11.36 -12.30 2.18
N ALA A 243 11.38 -13.63 2.40
CA ALA A 243 11.42 -14.60 1.30
C ALA A 243 10.17 -14.51 0.42
N ALA A 244 8.99 -14.41 1.03
CA ALA A 244 7.72 -14.25 0.32
C ALA A 244 7.63 -12.91 -0.43
N GLY A 245 8.05 -11.82 0.20
CA GLY A 245 8.10 -10.50 -0.44
C GLY A 245 9.17 -10.35 -1.52
N GLY A 246 10.18 -11.24 -1.51
CA GLY A 246 11.17 -11.38 -2.57
C GLY A 246 10.80 -12.40 -3.65
N GLU A 247 9.59 -12.98 -3.61
CA GLU A 247 9.10 -13.97 -4.59
C GLU A 247 9.98 -15.24 -4.66
N HIS A 248 10.62 -15.60 -3.55
CA HIS A 248 11.58 -16.72 -3.47
C HIS A 248 10.90 -18.04 -3.06
N LEU A 249 10.06 -18.60 -3.95
CA LEU A 249 9.33 -19.85 -3.69
C LEU A 249 10.19 -21.00 -3.11
N PRO A 250 11.40 -21.31 -3.63
CA PRO A 250 12.22 -22.40 -3.10
C PRO A 250 12.63 -22.18 -1.64
N VAL A 251 12.85 -20.92 -1.24
CA VAL A 251 13.18 -20.56 0.15
C VAL A 251 11.95 -20.80 1.04
N VAL A 252 10.77 -20.37 0.60
CA VAL A 252 9.52 -20.61 1.35
C VAL A 252 9.24 -22.11 1.51
N GLN A 253 9.43 -22.91 0.45
CA GLN A 253 9.32 -24.37 0.50
C GLN A 253 10.31 -25.01 1.49
N LEU A 254 11.54 -24.48 1.55
CA LEU A 254 12.56 -24.96 2.47
C LEU A 254 12.15 -24.75 3.93
N PHE A 255 11.54 -23.61 4.27
CA PHE A 255 11.01 -23.36 5.61
C PHE A 255 10.00 -24.43 6.02
N PHE A 256 9.03 -24.75 5.14
CA PHE A 256 8.06 -25.81 5.40
C PHE A 256 8.69 -27.20 5.50
N THR A 257 9.77 -27.44 4.76
CA THR A 257 10.51 -28.72 4.77
C THR A 257 11.31 -28.93 6.05
N ILE A 258 12.02 -27.90 6.51
CA ILE A 258 12.91 -27.97 7.69
C ILE A 258 12.12 -27.83 8.99
N LEU A 259 11.22 -26.85 9.07
CA LEU A 259 10.56 -26.48 10.33
C LEU A 259 9.29 -27.27 10.60
N GLN A 260 8.66 -27.85 9.57
CA GLN A 260 7.49 -28.74 9.67
C GLN A 260 6.45 -28.24 10.69
N GLU A 261 6.18 -29.00 11.76
CA GLU A 261 5.18 -28.70 12.79
C GLU A 261 5.49 -27.46 13.63
N GLN A 262 6.72 -26.93 13.60
CA GLN A 262 7.11 -25.75 14.38
C GLN A 262 6.48 -24.44 13.88
N VAL A 263 6.10 -24.38 12.60
CA VAL A 263 5.46 -23.21 12.00
C VAL A 263 4.01 -23.15 12.49
N ILE A 264 3.68 -22.14 13.30
CA ILE A 264 2.31 -21.92 13.75
C ILE A 264 1.61 -20.86 12.88
N TYR A 265 0.30 -20.78 12.99
CA TYR A 265 -0.53 -19.87 12.20
C TYR A 265 -0.05 -18.40 12.24
N GLY A 266 0.31 -17.89 13.43
CA GLY A 266 0.75 -16.50 13.58
C GLY A 266 2.01 -16.16 12.76
N ASP A 267 2.86 -17.16 12.53
CA ASP A 267 4.10 -17.00 11.76
C ASP A 267 3.87 -16.90 10.24
N LEU A 268 2.65 -17.23 9.77
CA LEU A 268 2.28 -17.26 8.35
C LEU A 268 1.52 -16.02 7.90
N VAL A 269 1.19 -15.10 8.83
CA VAL A 269 0.40 -13.91 8.52
C VAL A 269 1.20 -12.91 7.67
N ASP A 270 2.42 -12.55 8.07
CA ASP A 270 3.23 -11.59 7.31
C ASP A 270 3.74 -12.13 5.96
N PRO A 271 4.21 -13.40 5.81
CA PRO A 271 4.56 -13.95 4.50
C PRO A 271 3.39 -13.99 3.54
N LEU A 272 2.21 -14.34 4.03
CA LEU A 272 0.99 -14.36 3.22
C LEU A 272 0.68 -12.95 2.71
N TRP A 273 0.73 -11.93 3.56
CA TRP A 273 0.52 -10.55 3.12
C TRP A 273 1.56 -10.06 2.13
N LYS A 274 2.83 -10.39 2.33
CA LYS A 274 3.90 -10.01 1.40
C LYS A 274 3.73 -10.68 0.04
N ALA A 275 3.36 -11.96 -0.01
CA ALA A 275 3.09 -12.67 -1.26
C ALA A 275 1.85 -12.12 -1.99
N LEU A 276 0.81 -11.76 -1.24
CA LEU A 276 -0.41 -11.17 -1.80
C LEU A 276 -0.12 -9.83 -2.47
N VAL A 277 0.61 -8.92 -1.81
CA VAL A 277 1.00 -7.62 -2.39
C VAL A 277 1.84 -7.78 -3.66
N LYS A 278 2.55 -8.89 -3.82
CA LYS A 278 3.33 -9.23 -5.03
C LYS A 278 2.52 -9.95 -6.11
N ASP A 279 1.26 -10.30 -5.84
CA ASP A 279 0.41 -11.12 -6.72
C ASP A 279 1.07 -12.48 -7.07
N ASP A 280 1.84 -13.04 -6.13
CA ASP A 280 2.54 -14.32 -6.27
C ASP A 280 1.62 -15.49 -5.88
N VAL A 281 0.99 -16.08 -6.89
CA VAL A 281 0.07 -17.21 -6.76
C VAL A 281 0.74 -18.44 -6.17
N GLU A 282 1.99 -18.71 -6.51
CA GLU A 282 2.65 -19.96 -6.13
C GLU A 282 2.96 -19.97 -4.64
N ILE A 283 3.47 -18.86 -4.11
CA ILE A 283 3.72 -18.70 -2.67
C ILE A 283 2.41 -18.62 -1.89
N VAL A 284 1.41 -17.88 -2.38
CA VAL A 284 0.09 -17.82 -1.73
C VAL A 284 -0.53 -19.21 -1.65
N GLN A 285 -0.55 -19.96 -2.76
CA GLN A 285 -1.10 -21.31 -2.80
C GLN A 285 -0.35 -22.26 -1.86
N LEU A 286 0.99 -22.20 -1.83
CA LEU A 286 1.80 -23.01 -0.93
C LEU A 286 1.46 -22.74 0.55
N ILE A 287 1.35 -21.47 0.94
CA ILE A 287 0.99 -21.09 2.31
C ILE A 287 -0.45 -21.54 2.63
N LEU A 288 -1.40 -21.35 1.71
CA LEU A 288 -2.78 -21.79 1.89
C LEU A 288 -2.89 -23.31 2.02
N ASP A 289 -2.12 -24.09 1.25
CA ASP A 289 -2.12 -25.55 1.34
C ASP A 289 -1.51 -26.03 2.65
N ALA A 290 -0.44 -25.36 3.13
CA ALA A 290 0.14 -25.63 4.44
C ALA A 290 -0.85 -25.32 5.59
N LEU A 291 -1.67 -24.28 5.45
CA LEU A 291 -2.75 -23.94 6.39
C LEU A 291 -3.91 -24.96 6.33
N GLY A 292 -4.36 -25.32 5.12
CA GLY A 292 -5.52 -26.18 4.88
C GLY A 292 -5.32 -27.62 5.36
N GLN A 293 -4.09 -28.14 5.30
CA GLN A 293 -3.74 -29.45 5.87
C GLN A 293 -3.93 -29.53 7.40
N ARG A 294 -3.88 -28.38 8.10
CA ARG A 294 -3.88 -28.34 9.57
C ARG A 294 -5.25 -28.08 10.19
N LYS A 295 -6.23 -27.56 9.43
CA LYS A 295 -7.67 -27.51 9.77
C LYS A 295 -8.50 -26.98 8.57
N ARG A 296 -9.46 -27.76 8.07
CA ARG A 296 -10.37 -27.42 6.96
C ARG A 296 -11.30 -26.21 7.19
N SER A 297 -11.53 -25.79 8.42
CA SER A 297 -12.47 -24.69 8.74
C SER A 297 -11.83 -23.30 8.78
N PHE A 298 -10.53 -23.17 8.50
CA PHE A 298 -9.76 -22.03 9.02
C PHE A 298 -9.55 -20.86 8.05
N ILE A 299 -9.64 -21.08 6.73
CA ILE A 299 -9.51 -19.98 5.75
C ILE A 299 -10.72 -19.03 5.84
N SER A 300 -11.90 -19.55 6.20
CA SER A 300 -13.12 -18.78 6.45
C SER A 300 -13.34 -18.38 7.91
N GLU A 301 -12.71 -19.07 8.87
CA GLU A 301 -12.74 -18.68 10.29
C GLU A 301 -11.75 -17.54 10.52
N ARG A 302 -12.14 -16.34 10.04
CA ARG A 302 -11.59 -15.00 10.33
C ARG A 302 -10.22 -15.07 10.97
N LEU A 303 -9.16 -14.83 10.18
CA LEU A 303 -7.77 -14.67 10.60
C LEU A 303 -7.73 -13.98 11.97
N ARG A 304 -7.69 -14.78 13.06
CA ARG A 304 -8.26 -14.33 14.33
C ARG A 304 -7.32 -13.29 14.92
N ASN A 305 -7.81 -12.03 14.93
CA ASN A 305 -7.32 -10.79 15.55
C ASN A 305 -7.25 -9.57 14.62
N THR A 306 -7.38 -9.73 13.29
CA THR A 306 -7.50 -8.57 12.37
C THR A 306 -8.88 -8.40 11.76
N GLY A 307 -9.66 -9.48 11.64
CA GLY A 307 -11.00 -9.41 11.07
C GLY A 307 -11.05 -9.18 9.56
N LEU A 308 -9.92 -9.33 8.86
CA LEU A 308 -9.78 -8.98 7.44
C LEU A 308 -10.04 -10.18 6.52
N SER A 309 -10.86 -9.97 5.49
CA SER A 309 -11.03 -10.90 4.38
C SER A 309 -9.85 -10.82 3.41
N MET A 310 -9.20 -11.95 3.17
CA MET A 310 -8.07 -12.04 2.23
C MET A 310 -8.48 -11.68 0.81
N LEU A 311 -9.67 -12.12 0.41
CA LEU A 311 -10.22 -11.81 -0.91
C LEU A 311 -10.49 -10.31 -1.05
N TRP A 312 -11.05 -9.67 -0.03
CA TRP A 312 -11.24 -8.22 -0.01
C TRP A 312 -9.92 -7.47 -0.20
N TRP A 313 -8.88 -7.88 0.53
CA TRP A 313 -7.56 -7.24 0.44
C TRP A 313 -6.93 -7.44 -0.94
N ALA A 314 -6.99 -8.66 -1.48
CA ALA A 314 -6.50 -8.96 -2.82
C ALA A 314 -7.22 -8.13 -3.89
N THR A 315 -8.53 -7.91 -3.74
CA THR A 315 -9.32 -6.99 -4.58
C THR A 315 -8.82 -5.54 -4.44
N SER A 316 -8.65 -5.04 -3.21
CA SER A 316 -8.20 -3.67 -2.94
C SER A 316 -6.79 -3.39 -3.49
N CYS A 317 -5.88 -4.37 -3.38
CA CYS A 317 -4.52 -4.30 -3.93
C CYS A 317 -4.43 -4.60 -5.44
N ARG A 318 -5.55 -4.89 -6.13
CA ARG A 318 -5.59 -5.26 -7.56
C ARG A 318 -4.77 -6.51 -7.92
N CYS A 319 -4.66 -7.46 -6.99
CA CYS A 319 -3.91 -8.70 -7.17
C CYS A 319 -4.69 -9.67 -8.07
N SER A 320 -4.59 -9.47 -9.38
CA SER A 320 -5.45 -10.13 -10.37
C SER A 320 -5.33 -11.65 -10.37
N LYS A 321 -4.10 -12.18 -10.26
CA LYS A 321 -3.89 -13.63 -10.30
C LYS A 321 -4.34 -14.28 -9.00
N VAL A 322 -4.05 -13.64 -7.87
CA VAL A 322 -4.50 -14.08 -6.54
C VAL A 322 -6.02 -14.05 -6.44
N VAL A 323 -6.70 -13.00 -6.88
CA VAL A 323 -8.18 -12.92 -6.85
C VAL A 323 -8.79 -14.11 -7.60
N ARG A 324 -8.26 -14.44 -8.79
CA ARG A 324 -8.71 -15.60 -9.57
C ARG A 324 -8.45 -16.92 -8.83
N LEU A 325 -7.30 -17.07 -8.18
CA LEU A 325 -6.99 -18.25 -7.36
C LEU A 325 -7.98 -18.39 -6.20
N LEU A 326 -8.18 -17.33 -5.43
CA LEU A 326 -9.03 -17.35 -4.24
C LEU A 326 -10.49 -17.66 -4.61
N LEU A 327 -11.01 -17.09 -5.69
CA LEU A 327 -12.38 -17.33 -6.13
C LEU A 327 -12.62 -18.77 -6.63
N GLN A 328 -11.59 -19.47 -7.09
CA GLN A 328 -11.69 -20.90 -7.45
C GLN A 328 -11.80 -21.82 -6.24
N ARG A 329 -11.45 -21.35 -5.03
CA ARG A 329 -11.46 -22.19 -3.83
C ARG A 329 -12.80 -22.12 -3.13
N GLU A 330 -13.40 -23.28 -2.86
CA GLU A 330 -14.70 -23.36 -2.19
C GLU A 330 -14.65 -22.90 -0.71
N ASP A 331 -13.48 -22.91 -0.09
CA ASP A 331 -13.27 -22.53 1.31
C ASP A 331 -13.12 -21.01 1.54
N VAL A 332 -13.11 -20.21 0.47
CA VAL A 332 -13.07 -18.74 0.52
C VAL A 332 -14.49 -18.18 0.48
N ASP A 333 -14.83 -17.38 1.49
CA ASP A 333 -16.10 -16.64 1.54
C ASP A 333 -16.04 -15.39 0.65
N PRO A 334 -16.85 -15.31 -0.43
CA PRO A 334 -16.88 -14.15 -1.32
C PRO A 334 -17.54 -12.92 -0.71
N ASN A 335 -18.22 -13.06 0.43
CA ASN A 335 -18.94 -11.99 1.12
C ASN A 335 -18.14 -11.37 2.27
N GLY A 336 -17.00 -11.97 2.62
CA GLY A 336 -16.17 -11.54 3.73
C GLY A 336 -15.59 -10.14 3.47
N GLY A 337 -15.91 -9.18 4.34
CA GLY A 337 -15.33 -7.83 4.37
C GLY A 337 -14.42 -7.59 5.59
N PRO A 338 -13.77 -6.42 5.71
CA PRO A 338 -13.11 -6.01 6.94
C PRO A 338 -14.11 -6.01 8.10
N VAL A 339 -13.69 -6.42 9.30
CA VAL A 339 -14.44 -6.09 10.53
C VAL A 339 -14.58 -4.56 10.57
N PRO A 340 -15.78 -4.02 10.89
CA PRO A 340 -16.03 -2.58 10.87
C PRO A 340 -15.20 -1.87 11.94
N CYS A 341 -13.97 -1.56 11.59
CA CYS A 341 -13.04 -0.68 12.25
C CYS A 341 -12.86 0.50 11.29
N ASP A 342 -13.73 1.50 11.39
CA ASP A 342 -13.73 2.73 10.57
C ASP A 342 -14.11 2.59 9.09
N ARG A 343 -14.25 3.74 8.42
CA ARG A 343 -15.00 4.09 7.17
C ARG A 343 -14.70 3.26 5.91
N GLU A 344 -13.90 2.20 6.00
CA GLU A 344 -13.48 1.35 4.89
C GLU A 344 -14.15 -0.04 4.90
N ALA A 345 -15.14 -0.26 5.78
CA ALA A 345 -15.89 -1.51 5.77
C ALA A 345 -16.65 -1.68 4.43
N GLY A 346 -16.55 -2.86 3.83
CA GLY A 346 -17.15 -3.19 2.54
C GLY A 346 -16.96 -4.67 2.20
N THR A 347 -17.68 -5.18 1.20
CA THR A 347 -17.50 -6.54 0.69
C THR A 347 -16.48 -6.55 -0.45
N PRO A 348 -15.94 -7.72 -0.84
CA PRO A 348 -15.06 -7.80 -2.01
C PRO A 348 -15.74 -7.28 -3.28
N LEU A 349 -17.07 -7.43 -3.39
CA LEU A 349 -17.85 -6.87 -4.48
C LEU A 349 -17.90 -5.34 -4.46
N SER A 350 -18.16 -4.72 -3.31
CA SER A 350 -18.16 -3.26 -3.21
C SER A 350 -16.78 -2.66 -3.44
N GLU A 351 -15.73 -3.35 -2.98
CA GLU A 351 -14.35 -2.93 -3.22
C GLU A 351 -13.98 -3.07 -4.70
N ALA A 352 -14.40 -4.14 -5.39
CA ALA A 352 -14.16 -4.30 -6.83
C ALA A 352 -14.76 -3.14 -7.65
N VAL A 353 -15.97 -2.69 -7.29
CA VAL A 353 -16.61 -1.50 -7.88
C VAL A 353 -15.81 -0.24 -7.57
N LYS A 354 -15.50 0.01 -6.30
CA LYS A 354 -14.72 1.20 -5.88
C LYS A 354 -13.36 1.30 -6.56
N VAL A 355 -12.72 0.15 -6.77
CA VAL A 355 -11.41 0.06 -7.42
C VAL A 355 -11.52 0.18 -8.95
N GLY A 356 -12.71 -0.05 -9.52
CA GLY A 356 -12.99 0.08 -10.96
C GLY A 356 -12.67 -1.16 -11.79
N GLU A 357 -12.54 -2.35 -11.18
CA GLU A 357 -12.09 -3.57 -11.84
C GLU A 357 -13.28 -4.47 -12.25
N VAL A 358 -13.74 -4.31 -13.49
CA VAL A 358 -14.93 -5.02 -14.03
C VAL A 358 -14.73 -6.53 -14.01
N ASP A 359 -13.53 -6.99 -14.33
CA ASP A 359 -13.15 -8.41 -14.30
C ASP A 359 -13.39 -9.01 -12.92
N PHE A 360 -13.09 -8.27 -11.84
CA PHE A 360 -13.31 -8.74 -10.48
C PHE A 360 -14.79 -8.84 -10.16
N VAL A 361 -15.59 -7.85 -10.57
CA VAL A 361 -17.06 -7.88 -10.42
C VAL A 361 -17.62 -9.11 -11.15
N GLN A 362 -17.21 -9.36 -12.40
CA GLN A 362 -17.66 -10.52 -13.17
C GLN A 362 -17.27 -11.85 -12.51
N LEU A 363 -16.02 -11.97 -12.04
CA LEU A 363 -15.55 -13.18 -11.36
C LEU A 363 -16.28 -13.43 -10.03
N LEU A 364 -16.56 -12.38 -9.26
CA LEU A 364 -17.35 -12.48 -8.03
C LEU A 364 -18.78 -12.93 -8.34
N LEU A 365 -19.43 -12.32 -9.33
CA LEU A 365 -20.79 -12.69 -9.74
C LEU A 365 -20.88 -14.13 -10.27
N GLN A 366 -19.79 -14.73 -10.75
CA GLN A 366 -19.80 -16.17 -11.11
C GLN A 366 -19.98 -17.10 -9.90
N ARG A 367 -19.69 -16.63 -8.68
CA ARG A 367 -19.87 -17.44 -7.47
C ARG A 367 -21.33 -17.51 -7.03
N ALA A 368 -21.82 -18.74 -6.83
CA ALA A 368 -23.20 -18.99 -6.45
C ALA A 368 -23.52 -18.59 -4.99
N ASP A 369 -22.51 -18.62 -4.12
CA ASP A 369 -22.58 -18.27 -2.69
C ASP A 369 -22.35 -16.77 -2.41
N LEU A 370 -22.15 -15.94 -3.45
CA LEU A 370 -22.13 -14.49 -3.32
C LEU A 370 -23.55 -13.94 -3.06
N ASP A 371 -23.67 -13.08 -2.05
CA ASP A 371 -24.81 -12.18 -1.85
C ASP A 371 -24.43 -10.76 -2.31
N PRO A 372 -24.92 -10.31 -3.48
CA PRO A 372 -24.56 -8.99 -4.00
C PRO A 372 -25.30 -7.84 -3.30
N ASN A 373 -26.26 -8.14 -2.41
CA ASN A 373 -27.16 -7.17 -1.80
C ASN A 373 -26.76 -6.80 -0.36
N ILE A 374 -25.56 -7.21 0.07
CA ILE A 374 -25.01 -6.81 1.36
C ILE A 374 -24.90 -5.29 1.43
N LEU A 375 -25.46 -4.72 2.51
CA LEU A 375 -25.40 -3.29 2.77
C LEU A 375 -24.00 -2.91 3.27
N VAL A 376 -23.35 -2.02 2.53
CA VAL A 376 -22.03 -1.47 2.84
C VAL A 376 -22.15 0.01 3.19
N PRO A 377 -21.29 0.55 4.08
CA PRO A 377 -21.23 1.97 4.36
C PRO A 377 -21.13 2.81 3.10
N ASN A 378 -21.98 3.83 3.00
CA ASN A 378 -21.89 4.85 1.97
C ASN A 378 -20.76 5.82 2.34
N ILE A 379 -19.80 6.05 1.45
CA ILE A 379 -18.68 6.97 1.70
C ILE A 379 -19.16 8.43 1.81
N GLN A 380 -20.32 8.76 1.21
CA GLN A 380 -20.87 10.11 1.16
C GLN A 380 -21.88 10.40 2.28
N SER A 381 -22.33 9.40 3.03
CA SER A 381 -23.35 9.57 4.08
C SER A 381 -23.15 8.64 5.28
N SER A 382 -24.01 8.72 6.28
CA SER A 382 -24.03 7.75 7.39
C SER A 382 -24.81 6.47 7.05
N ASP A 383 -25.28 6.35 5.81
CA ASP A 383 -26.17 5.27 5.39
C ASP A 383 -25.39 4.02 5.02
N HIS A 384 -26.09 2.89 5.01
CA HIS A 384 -25.58 1.64 4.46
C HIS A 384 -26.43 1.31 3.24
N VAL A 385 -25.78 1.10 2.10
CA VAL A 385 -26.42 0.95 0.80
C VAL A 385 -25.85 -0.28 0.08
N THR A 386 -26.54 -0.76 -0.94
CA THR A 386 -26.03 -1.88 -1.74
C THR A 386 -24.87 -1.46 -2.63
N THR A 387 -24.08 -2.44 -3.08
CA THR A 387 -22.99 -2.18 -4.03
C THR A 387 -23.48 -1.53 -5.33
N LEU A 388 -24.68 -1.89 -5.80
CA LEU A 388 -25.30 -1.27 -6.97
C LEU A 388 -25.55 0.22 -6.74
N TYR A 389 -26.08 0.60 -5.56
CA TYR A 389 -26.32 2.01 -5.22
C TYR A 389 -25.00 2.81 -5.29
N THR A 390 -23.93 2.25 -4.73
CA THR A 390 -22.58 2.84 -4.80
C THR A 390 -22.10 3.01 -6.25
N ALA A 391 -22.26 2.00 -7.10
CA ALA A 391 -21.88 2.08 -8.52
C ALA A 391 -22.62 3.21 -9.26
N VAL A 392 -23.92 3.39 -8.98
CA VAL A 392 -24.72 4.49 -9.54
C VAL A 392 -24.24 5.85 -9.01
N SER A 393 -23.90 5.96 -7.73
CA SER A 393 -23.40 7.22 -7.14
C SER A 393 -22.10 7.72 -7.76
N TYR A 394 -21.29 6.81 -8.30
CA TYR A 394 -20.05 7.12 -9.02
C TYR A 394 -20.25 7.28 -10.55
N CYS A 395 -21.48 7.13 -11.04
CA CYS A 395 -21.83 7.15 -12.48
C CYS A 395 -21.02 6.13 -13.32
N GLU A 396 -20.67 4.97 -12.76
CA GLU A 396 -19.89 3.96 -13.46
C GLU A 396 -20.76 3.03 -14.32
N MET A 397 -21.12 3.48 -15.52
CA MET A 397 -22.04 2.76 -16.42
C MET A 397 -21.69 1.29 -16.63
N LEU A 398 -20.40 0.96 -16.80
CA LEU A 398 -19.97 -0.42 -17.04
C LEU A 398 -20.15 -1.33 -15.80
N MET A 399 -19.95 -0.79 -14.59
CA MET A 399 -20.25 -1.51 -13.35
C MET A 399 -21.75 -1.70 -13.17
N VAL A 400 -22.53 -0.66 -13.43
CA VAL A 400 -23.99 -0.70 -13.34
C VAL A 400 -24.55 -1.72 -14.33
N ASP A 401 -24.09 -1.73 -15.59
CA ASP A 401 -24.51 -2.70 -16.60
C ASP A 401 -24.18 -4.14 -16.20
N THR A 402 -22.96 -4.36 -15.68
CA THR A 402 -22.48 -5.68 -15.23
C THR A 402 -23.31 -6.18 -14.03
N LEU A 403 -23.51 -5.33 -13.00
CA LEU A 403 -24.29 -5.68 -11.82
C LEU A 403 -25.77 -5.94 -12.18
N LEU A 404 -26.39 -5.05 -12.96
CA LEU A 404 -27.77 -5.23 -13.40
C LEU A 404 -27.95 -6.41 -14.36
N GLY A 405 -26.87 -6.96 -14.92
CA GLY A 405 -26.87 -8.19 -15.71
C GLY A 405 -27.14 -9.44 -14.87
N ASP A 406 -26.84 -9.40 -13.56
CA ASP A 406 -27.11 -10.50 -12.65
C ASP A 406 -28.51 -10.37 -12.03
N SER A 407 -29.33 -11.41 -12.19
CA SER A 407 -30.70 -11.47 -11.66
C SER A 407 -30.80 -11.45 -10.14
N ARG A 408 -29.72 -11.78 -9.42
CA ARG A 408 -29.68 -11.77 -7.94
C ARG A 408 -29.50 -10.37 -7.36
N VAL A 409 -28.99 -9.42 -8.15
CA VAL A 409 -28.82 -8.03 -7.72
C VAL A 409 -30.19 -7.37 -7.59
N ASP A 410 -30.48 -6.84 -6.41
CA ASP A 410 -31.68 -6.06 -6.12
C ASP A 410 -31.50 -4.64 -6.66
N ALA A 411 -32.21 -4.34 -7.75
CA ALA A 411 -32.20 -3.03 -8.39
C ALA A 411 -32.96 -1.95 -7.59
N ASN A 412 -33.70 -2.32 -6.54
CA ASN A 412 -34.64 -1.44 -5.84
C ASN A 412 -34.20 -1.11 -4.39
N ALA A 413 -33.07 -1.65 -3.93
CA ALA A 413 -32.60 -1.43 -2.56
C ALA A 413 -32.24 0.05 -2.33
N SER A 414 -33.06 0.74 -1.54
CA SER A 414 -32.95 2.18 -1.27
C SER A 414 -32.06 2.52 -0.08
N ASP A 415 -31.66 3.79 -0.02
CA ASP A 415 -30.95 4.36 1.13
C ASP A 415 -31.89 4.58 2.35
N SER A 416 -31.35 5.17 3.42
CA SER A 416 -32.13 5.44 4.65
C SER A 416 -33.25 6.46 4.45
N LYS A 417 -33.20 7.26 3.37
CA LYS A 417 -34.22 8.24 2.97
C LYS A 417 -35.24 7.65 2.02
N GLY A 418 -35.12 6.37 1.67
CA GLY A 418 -35.97 5.70 0.69
C GLY A 418 -35.65 6.08 -0.76
N GLN A 419 -34.54 6.77 -1.03
CA GLN A 419 -34.09 7.05 -2.39
C GLN A 419 -33.60 5.73 -3.02
N SER A 420 -34.21 5.32 -4.14
CA SER A 420 -33.82 4.13 -4.88
C SER A 420 -32.62 4.40 -5.80
N PRO A 421 -31.84 3.37 -6.22
CA PRO A 421 -30.77 3.53 -7.20
C PRO A 421 -31.25 4.15 -8.52
N LEU A 422 -32.47 3.81 -8.96
CA LEU A 422 -33.10 4.43 -10.14
C LEU A 422 -33.30 5.93 -9.92
N SER A 423 -33.90 6.33 -8.79
CA SER A 423 -34.16 7.76 -8.51
C SER A 423 -32.86 8.57 -8.36
N LEU A 424 -31.78 7.95 -7.85
CA LEU A 424 -30.45 8.55 -7.81
C LEU A 424 -29.90 8.77 -9.23
N ALA A 425 -29.99 7.76 -10.11
CA ALA A 425 -29.55 7.87 -11.50
C ALA A 425 -30.32 8.97 -12.27
N VAL A 426 -31.63 9.08 -12.02
CA VAL A 426 -32.47 10.15 -12.57
C VAL A 426 -32.02 11.53 -12.08
N GLN A 427 -31.76 11.67 -10.79
CA GLN A 427 -31.29 12.94 -10.22
C GLN A 427 -29.93 13.36 -10.80
N SER A 428 -29.05 12.41 -11.09
CA SER A 428 -27.76 12.68 -11.76
C SER A 428 -27.89 12.97 -13.26
N GLY A 429 -29.07 12.73 -13.87
CA GLY A 429 -29.31 12.97 -15.30
C GLY A 429 -28.71 11.92 -16.25
N GLU A 430 -28.31 10.75 -15.74
CA GLU A 430 -27.60 9.71 -16.50
C GLU A 430 -28.57 8.84 -17.31
N VAL A 431 -28.90 9.29 -18.53
CA VAL A 431 -29.90 8.67 -19.42
C VAL A 431 -29.62 7.20 -19.70
N ASP A 432 -28.36 6.83 -19.95
CA ASP A 432 -27.98 5.45 -20.28
C ASP A 432 -28.13 4.50 -19.10
N ILE A 433 -27.76 4.96 -17.88
CA ILE A 433 -27.99 4.21 -16.65
C ILE A 433 -29.49 4.01 -16.43
N VAL A 434 -30.29 5.08 -16.58
CA VAL A 434 -31.75 4.98 -16.46
C VAL A 434 -32.32 3.98 -17.47
N ALA A 435 -31.92 4.07 -18.74
CA ALA A 435 -32.36 3.11 -19.76
C ALA A 435 -32.01 1.66 -19.38
N ARG A 436 -30.84 1.45 -18.77
CA ARG A 436 -30.40 0.13 -18.32
C ARG A 436 -31.17 -0.41 -17.12
N PHE A 437 -31.60 0.45 -16.19
CA PHE A 437 -32.54 0.07 -15.15
C PHE A 437 -33.90 -0.32 -15.75
N LEU A 438 -34.43 0.50 -16.66
CA LEU A 438 -35.78 0.29 -17.22
C LEU A 438 -35.88 -0.93 -18.15
N SER A 439 -34.75 -1.47 -18.62
CA SER A 439 -34.73 -2.75 -19.35
C SER A 439 -35.02 -3.95 -18.45
N ARG A 440 -34.90 -3.80 -17.12
CA ARG A 440 -35.25 -4.83 -16.15
C ARG A 440 -36.74 -4.76 -15.77
N PRO A 441 -37.50 -5.86 -15.88
CA PRO A 441 -38.93 -5.86 -15.58
C PRO A 441 -39.25 -5.70 -14.09
N ASP A 442 -38.33 -6.11 -13.20
CA ASP A 442 -38.44 -6.11 -11.74
C ASP A 442 -38.16 -4.75 -11.08
N VAL A 443 -37.74 -3.74 -11.86
CA VAL A 443 -37.48 -2.39 -11.36
C VAL A 443 -38.79 -1.67 -11.04
N LYS A 444 -38.86 -1.12 -9.83
CA LYS A 444 -40.02 -0.37 -9.32
C LYS A 444 -39.88 1.10 -9.67
N VAL A 445 -40.54 1.51 -10.76
CA VAL A 445 -40.48 2.89 -11.28
C VAL A 445 -41.22 3.91 -10.40
N ASN A 446 -42.13 3.46 -9.54
CA ASN A 446 -42.98 4.31 -8.70
C ASN A 446 -42.60 4.30 -7.22
N ASP A 447 -41.45 3.73 -6.86
CA ASP A 447 -41.00 3.80 -5.46
C ASP A 447 -40.80 5.25 -5.05
N LEU A 448 -41.19 5.54 -3.81
CA LEU A 448 -41.26 6.89 -3.26
C LEU A 448 -40.20 7.07 -2.17
N ASP A 449 -39.53 8.21 -2.20
CA ASP A 449 -38.61 8.62 -1.13
C ASP A 449 -39.35 9.17 0.10
N MET A 450 -38.60 9.61 1.11
CA MET A 450 -39.13 10.25 2.32
C MET A 450 -39.93 11.53 2.06
N TYR A 451 -39.74 12.18 0.90
CA TYR A 451 -40.50 13.34 0.44
C TYR A 451 -41.70 12.95 -0.44
N LYS A 452 -42.00 11.66 -0.55
CA LYS A 452 -43.03 11.10 -1.44
C LYS A 452 -42.79 11.44 -2.92
N ARG A 453 -41.54 11.64 -3.33
CA ARG A 453 -41.17 11.88 -4.74
C ARG A 453 -40.91 10.57 -5.45
N SER A 454 -41.40 10.45 -6.69
CA SER A 454 -41.09 9.33 -7.59
C SER A 454 -39.94 9.69 -8.53
N ALA A 455 -39.43 8.70 -9.26
CA ALA A 455 -38.43 8.93 -10.31
C ALA A 455 -38.89 9.99 -11.34
N VAL A 456 -40.18 9.98 -11.73
CA VAL A 456 -40.72 10.98 -12.65
C VAL A 456 -40.74 12.39 -12.02
N SER A 457 -40.99 12.50 -10.71
CA SER A 457 -40.91 13.78 -10.00
C SER A 457 -39.51 14.39 -10.09
N TYR A 458 -38.47 13.58 -9.87
CA TYR A 458 -37.07 14.01 -10.01
C TYR A 458 -36.74 14.40 -11.46
N ALA A 459 -37.12 13.57 -12.44
CA ALA A 459 -36.85 13.86 -13.85
C ALA A 459 -37.48 15.18 -14.33
N ALA A 460 -38.69 15.48 -13.85
CA ALA A 460 -39.39 16.72 -14.13
C ALA A 460 -38.78 17.94 -13.40
N GLU A 461 -38.21 17.74 -12.21
CA GLU A 461 -37.51 18.78 -11.45
C GLU A 461 -36.16 19.14 -12.09
N GLU A 462 -35.41 18.15 -12.54
CA GLU A 462 -34.09 18.31 -13.18
C GLU A 462 -34.17 18.73 -14.66
N GLY A 463 -35.35 18.64 -15.27
CA GLY A 463 -35.57 19.04 -16.66
C GLY A 463 -35.05 18.06 -17.70
N CYS A 464 -34.87 16.79 -17.32
CA CYS A 464 -34.34 15.76 -18.22
C CYS A 464 -35.43 15.14 -19.09
N LEU A 465 -35.78 15.77 -20.21
CA LEU A 465 -36.83 15.28 -21.12
C LEU A 465 -36.61 13.82 -21.57
N GLY A 466 -35.40 13.45 -21.97
CA GLY A 466 -35.10 12.08 -22.39
C GLY A 466 -35.35 11.04 -21.29
N VAL A 467 -35.10 11.39 -20.03
CA VAL A 467 -35.39 10.52 -18.87
C VAL A 467 -36.90 10.42 -18.63
N VAL A 468 -37.63 11.54 -18.73
CA VAL A 468 -39.10 11.53 -18.64
C VAL A 468 -39.68 10.64 -19.72
N GLU A 469 -39.28 10.82 -20.98
CA GLU A 469 -39.73 9.99 -22.09
C GLU A 469 -39.45 8.51 -21.80
N LEU A 470 -38.22 8.14 -21.42
CA LEU A 470 -37.88 6.76 -21.06
C LEU A 470 -38.75 6.19 -19.94
N LEU A 471 -38.97 6.94 -18.86
CA LEU A 471 -39.82 6.52 -17.75
C LEU A 471 -41.27 6.31 -18.20
N LEU A 472 -41.81 7.17 -19.08
CA LEU A 472 -43.18 7.05 -19.57
C LEU A 472 -43.37 5.93 -20.61
N HIS A 473 -42.30 5.37 -21.18
CA HIS A 473 -42.40 4.14 -21.97
C HIS A 473 -42.78 2.93 -21.11
N ARG A 474 -42.58 2.99 -19.79
CA ARG A 474 -43.07 1.98 -18.84
C ARG A 474 -44.57 2.22 -18.58
N PRO A 475 -45.45 1.25 -18.89
CA PRO A 475 -46.90 1.42 -18.79
C PRO A 475 -47.39 1.56 -17.35
N ASP A 476 -46.57 1.15 -16.39
CA ASP A 476 -46.85 1.25 -14.96
C ASP A 476 -46.39 2.58 -14.35
N ALA A 477 -45.75 3.50 -15.08
CA ALA A 477 -45.26 4.77 -14.53
C ALA A 477 -46.41 5.69 -14.07
N ASP A 478 -46.39 6.08 -12.80
CA ASP A 478 -47.38 6.98 -12.21
C ASP A 478 -46.89 8.44 -12.22
N VAL A 479 -47.57 9.25 -13.02
CA VAL A 479 -47.32 10.69 -13.18
C VAL A 479 -48.16 11.56 -12.24
N SER A 480 -49.07 10.95 -11.47
CA SER A 480 -50.04 11.64 -10.59
C SER A 480 -49.59 11.75 -9.14
N VAL A 481 -48.44 11.15 -8.80
CA VAL A 481 -47.86 11.15 -7.46
C VAL A 481 -47.71 12.57 -6.92
N VAL A 482 -48.18 12.80 -5.70
CA VAL A 482 -48.01 14.07 -4.97
C VAL A 482 -46.95 13.94 -3.88
N ASP A 483 -45.98 14.85 -3.90
CA ASP A 483 -44.93 14.91 -2.90
C ASP A 483 -45.42 15.53 -1.56
N THR A 484 -44.53 15.67 -0.59
CA THR A 484 -44.84 16.30 0.72
C THR A 484 -45.24 17.78 0.64
N TYR A 485 -44.90 18.46 -0.45
CA TYR A 485 -45.32 19.84 -0.72
C TYR A 485 -46.66 19.89 -1.48
N GLY A 486 -47.17 18.74 -1.91
CA GLY A 486 -48.37 18.61 -2.72
C GLY A 486 -48.14 18.91 -4.20
N TYR A 487 -46.89 18.81 -4.67
CA TYR A 487 -46.54 18.95 -6.07
C TYR A 487 -46.53 17.58 -6.77
N THR A 488 -47.16 17.53 -7.93
CA THR A 488 -47.00 16.44 -8.90
C THR A 488 -45.80 16.71 -9.81
N PRO A 489 -45.30 15.73 -10.58
CA PRO A 489 -44.25 15.95 -11.57
C PRO A 489 -44.51 17.15 -12.51
N ILE A 490 -45.76 17.38 -12.93
CA ILE A 490 -46.09 18.52 -13.81
C ILE A 490 -45.95 19.87 -13.09
N PHE A 491 -46.13 19.93 -11.76
CA PHE A 491 -45.88 21.12 -10.98
C PHE A 491 -44.38 21.45 -10.98
N TRP A 492 -43.53 20.45 -10.77
CA TRP A 492 -42.07 20.64 -10.82
C TRP A 492 -41.62 21.14 -12.20
N ALA A 493 -42.05 20.49 -13.28
CA ALA A 493 -41.75 20.95 -14.64
C ALA A 493 -42.25 22.38 -14.88
N SER A 494 -43.45 22.73 -14.38
CA SER A 494 -44.01 24.07 -14.52
C SER A 494 -43.27 25.13 -13.70
N ILE A 495 -42.71 24.76 -12.54
CA ILE A 495 -41.92 25.65 -11.67
C ILE A 495 -40.52 25.86 -12.26
N LYS A 496 -39.96 24.86 -12.95
CA LYS A 496 -38.61 24.91 -13.54
C LYS A 496 -38.58 25.49 -14.95
N GLY A 497 -39.72 25.55 -15.64
CA GLY A 497 -39.84 26.16 -16.96
C GLY A 497 -39.83 25.16 -18.13
N GLU A 498 -39.98 23.87 -17.82
CA GLU A 498 -39.75 22.76 -18.75
C GLU A 498 -40.98 22.44 -19.58
N HIS A 499 -41.29 23.33 -20.52
CA HIS A 499 -42.50 23.28 -21.35
C HIS A 499 -42.66 21.97 -22.15
N GLN A 500 -41.57 21.34 -22.60
CA GLN A 500 -41.61 20.05 -23.30
C GLN A 500 -42.03 18.91 -22.36
N ILE A 501 -41.52 18.90 -21.13
CA ILE A 501 -41.92 17.93 -20.10
C ILE A 501 -43.37 18.16 -19.69
N VAL A 502 -43.82 19.42 -19.58
CA VAL A 502 -45.23 19.75 -19.31
C VAL A 502 -46.14 19.19 -20.41
N ARG A 503 -45.75 19.29 -21.69
CA ARG A 503 -46.48 18.65 -22.80
C ARG A 503 -46.52 17.14 -22.62
N CYS A 504 -45.36 16.52 -22.45
CA CYS A 504 -45.21 15.07 -22.36
C CYS A 504 -46.04 14.46 -21.22
N LEU A 505 -45.96 15.04 -20.01
CA LEU A 505 -46.75 14.59 -18.85
C LEU A 505 -48.26 14.78 -19.07
N ARG A 506 -48.68 15.89 -19.69
CA ARG A 506 -50.09 16.16 -19.98
C ARG A 506 -50.67 15.23 -21.05
N GLU A 507 -49.85 14.83 -22.01
CA GLU A 507 -50.24 13.85 -23.03
C GLU A 507 -50.44 12.45 -22.41
N ASN A 508 -49.72 12.14 -21.33
CA ASN A 508 -49.89 10.89 -20.58
C ASN A 508 -51.13 10.92 -19.66
N ASP A 509 -51.35 12.01 -18.91
CA ASP A 509 -52.55 12.18 -18.09
C ASP A 509 -53.11 13.60 -18.14
N ALA A 510 -54.36 13.70 -18.59
CA ALA A 510 -55.09 14.96 -18.70
C ALA A 510 -55.45 15.63 -17.38
N SER A 511 -55.62 14.83 -16.32
CA SER A 511 -56.06 15.31 -15.01
C SER A 511 -54.99 16.14 -14.28
N LEU A 512 -53.74 16.03 -14.70
CA LEU A 512 -52.60 16.71 -14.09
C LEU A 512 -52.70 18.25 -14.18
N VAL A 513 -53.23 18.78 -15.29
CA VAL A 513 -53.32 20.23 -15.51
C VAL A 513 -54.34 20.91 -14.57
N SER A 514 -55.38 20.18 -14.17
CA SER A 514 -56.41 20.68 -13.23
C SER A 514 -56.10 20.37 -11.77
N SER A 515 -54.99 19.68 -11.49
CA SER A 515 -54.58 19.31 -10.13
C SER A 515 -54.22 20.55 -9.29
N ARG A 516 -54.41 20.42 -7.97
CA ARG A 516 -54.28 21.53 -7.02
C ARG A 516 -53.42 21.15 -5.83
N THR A 517 -52.55 22.07 -5.43
CA THR A 517 -51.76 21.92 -4.20
C THR A 517 -52.64 22.12 -2.95
N PRO A 518 -52.15 21.80 -1.74
CA PRO A 518 -52.84 22.13 -0.50
C PRO A 518 -53.15 23.63 -0.33
N GLN A 519 -52.35 24.51 -0.94
CA GLN A 519 -52.57 25.96 -0.97
C GLN A 519 -53.55 26.38 -2.08
N GLY A 520 -54.07 25.43 -2.85
CA GLY A 520 -55.02 25.64 -3.93
C GLY A 520 -54.38 26.11 -5.24
N ASP A 521 -53.05 26.11 -5.34
CA ASP A 521 -52.30 26.55 -6.53
C ASP A 521 -52.48 25.55 -7.68
N THR A 522 -52.50 26.05 -8.91
CA THR A 522 -52.46 25.25 -10.15
C THR A 522 -51.11 25.38 -10.85
N CYS A 523 -50.78 24.45 -11.74
CA CYS A 523 -49.55 24.52 -12.56
C CYS A 523 -49.46 25.85 -13.34
N LEU A 524 -50.61 26.37 -13.81
CA LEU A 524 -50.70 27.66 -14.51
C LEU A 524 -50.34 28.84 -13.60
N MET A 525 -50.75 28.81 -12.32
CA MET A 525 -50.34 29.83 -11.35
C MET A 525 -48.84 29.76 -11.06
N CYS A 526 -48.29 28.56 -10.90
CA CYS A 526 -46.86 28.36 -10.67
C CYS A 526 -46.03 28.91 -11.85
N ALA A 527 -46.39 28.57 -13.09
CA ALA A 527 -45.72 29.07 -14.29
C ALA A 527 -45.84 30.60 -14.42
N ALA A 528 -47.04 31.16 -14.18
CA ALA A 528 -47.27 32.59 -14.23
C ALA A 528 -46.54 33.36 -13.12
N LYS A 529 -46.39 32.76 -11.94
CA LYS A 529 -45.62 33.31 -10.82
C LYS A 529 -44.13 33.38 -11.14
N GLN A 530 -43.58 32.31 -11.72
CA GLN A 530 -42.14 32.23 -12.03
C GLN A 530 -41.73 32.96 -13.32
N GLY A 531 -42.67 33.25 -14.23
CA GLY A 531 -42.37 33.98 -15.46
C GLY A 531 -42.12 33.08 -16.68
N TRP A 532 -42.54 31.82 -16.62
CA TRP A 532 -42.31 30.85 -17.71
C TRP A 532 -43.36 30.97 -18.82
N LEU A 533 -43.13 31.89 -19.76
CA LEU A 533 -44.06 32.17 -20.85
C LEU A 533 -44.41 30.93 -21.69
N LEU A 534 -43.42 30.13 -22.07
CA LEU A 534 -43.66 28.92 -22.89
C LEU A 534 -44.51 27.89 -22.14
N VAL A 535 -44.27 27.70 -20.84
CA VAL A 535 -45.11 26.82 -20.01
C VAL A 535 -46.55 27.35 -19.94
N VAL A 536 -46.72 28.66 -19.74
CA VAL A 536 -48.07 29.28 -19.74
C VAL A 536 -48.77 29.06 -21.08
N MET A 537 -48.07 29.23 -22.21
CA MET A 537 -48.63 28.99 -23.54
C MET A 537 -49.07 27.53 -23.71
N VAL A 538 -48.24 26.58 -23.30
CA VAL A 538 -48.58 25.14 -23.35
C VAL A 538 -49.78 24.81 -22.46
N LEU A 539 -49.83 25.32 -21.23
CA LEU A 539 -50.94 25.06 -20.32
C LEU A 539 -52.26 25.66 -20.85
N ILE A 540 -52.21 26.83 -21.48
CA ILE A 540 -53.37 27.46 -22.14
C ILE A 540 -53.84 26.64 -23.34
N GLU A 541 -52.91 26.13 -24.15
CA GLU A 541 -53.21 25.23 -25.28
C GLU A 541 -53.96 23.97 -24.82
N PHE A 542 -53.65 23.47 -23.62
CA PHE A 542 -54.36 22.35 -22.97
C PHE A 542 -55.55 22.77 -22.09
N GLU A 543 -56.09 23.98 -22.30
CA GLU A 543 -57.29 24.51 -21.66
C GLU A 543 -57.23 24.63 -20.13
N ALA A 544 -56.05 24.93 -19.56
CA ALA A 544 -55.91 25.21 -18.13
C ALA A 544 -56.78 26.40 -17.70
N ASP A 545 -57.61 26.22 -16.67
CA ASP A 545 -58.54 27.26 -16.22
C ASP A 545 -57.82 28.44 -15.53
N PRO A 546 -57.83 29.66 -16.11
CA PRO A 546 -57.16 30.82 -15.53
C PRO A 546 -57.97 31.46 -14.38
N ALA A 547 -59.24 31.08 -14.20
CA ALA A 547 -60.13 31.65 -13.20
C ALA A 547 -59.98 31.02 -11.80
N VAL A 548 -59.29 29.88 -11.70
CA VAL A 548 -59.01 29.22 -10.42
C VAL A 548 -58.30 30.19 -9.48
N ARG A 549 -58.59 30.07 -8.17
CA ARG A 549 -58.00 30.92 -7.12
C ARG A 549 -57.23 30.08 -6.11
N ASP A 550 -56.04 30.56 -5.74
CA ASP A 550 -55.27 30.02 -4.61
C ASP A 550 -55.96 30.37 -3.27
N SER A 551 -55.40 29.87 -2.17
CA SER A 551 -55.83 30.14 -0.79
C SER A 551 -55.75 31.62 -0.40
N CYS A 552 -54.98 32.43 -1.13
CA CYS A 552 -54.92 33.89 -0.98
C CYS A 552 -55.91 34.63 -1.91
N GLY A 553 -56.75 33.90 -2.64
CA GLY A 553 -57.72 34.44 -3.59
C GLY A 553 -57.13 34.92 -4.92
N ARG A 554 -55.86 34.62 -5.22
CA ARG A 554 -55.13 35.06 -6.43
C ARG A 554 -55.31 34.06 -7.58
N THR A 555 -55.48 34.60 -8.78
CA THR A 555 -55.46 33.86 -10.05
C THR A 555 -54.07 33.83 -10.66
N ALA A 556 -53.87 33.05 -11.73
CA ALA A 556 -52.60 33.08 -12.49
C ALA A 556 -52.27 34.49 -13.01
N LEU A 557 -53.28 35.24 -13.47
CA LEU A 557 -53.12 36.63 -13.90
C LEU A 557 -52.67 37.53 -12.74
N ALA A 558 -53.26 37.37 -11.54
CA ALA A 558 -52.87 38.15 -10.37
C ALA A 558 -51.40 37.92 -9.98
N TRP A 559 -50.89 36.70 -10.13
CA TRP A 559 -49.48 36.39 -9.93
C TRP A 559 -48.58 37.02 -11.01
N ALA A 560 -48.97 36.95 -12.29
CA ALA A 560 -48.23 37.58 -13.38
C ALA A 560 -48.13 39.11 -13.22
N VAL A 561 -49.21 39.77 -12.78
CA VAL A 561 -49.23 41.21 -12.49
C VAL A 561 -48.33 41.53 -11.29
N ARG A 562 -48.46 40.77 -10.19
CA ARG A 562 -47.68 41.00 -8.96
C ARG A 562 -46.17 40.93 -9.22
N ASN A 563 -45.75 40.00 -10.07
CA ASN A 563 -44.33 39.77 -10.39
C ASN A 563 -43.86 40.48 -11.67
N LYS A 564 -44.71 41.32 -12.29
CA LYS A 564 -44.39 42.16 -13.47
C LYS A 564 -44.01 41.37 -14.73
N HIS A 565 -44.71 40.26 -14.98
CA HIS A 565 -44.50 39.43 -16.17
C HIS A 565 -45.41 39.87 -17.32
N ASP A 566 -45.07 40.97 -17.99
CA ASP A 566 -45.96 41.67 -18.96
C ASP A 566 -46.40 40.81 -20.16
N ALA A 567 -45.50 39.96 -20.68
CA ALA A 567 -45.84 39.04 -21.77
C ALA A 567 -46.89 38.01 -21.32
N ILE A 568 -46.76 37.47 -20.10
CA ILE A 568 -47.71 36.52 -19.53
C ILE A 568 -49.05 37.19 -19.23
N GLN A 569 -49.02 38.42 -18.71
CA GLN A 569 -50.24 39.21 -18.50
C GLN A 569 -51.02 39.37 -19.81
N SER A 570 -50.34 39.75 -20.89
CA SER A 570 -50.96 39.93 -22.22
C SER A 570 -51.58 38.63 -22.73
N VAL A 571 -50.86 37.50 -22.61
CA VAL A 571 -51.33 36.18 -23.06
C VAL A 571 -52.54 35.71 -22.24
N LEU A 572 -52.47 35.80 -20.90
CA LEU A 572 -53.57 35.40 -20.03
C LEU A 572 -54.80 36.28 -20.23
N HIS A 573 -54.62 37.60 -20.38
CA HIS A 573 -55.73 38.52 -20.63
C HIS A 573 -56.43 38.22 -21.95
N ALA A 574 -55.66 37.98 -23.02
CA ALA A 574 -56.22 37.59 -24.32
C ALA A 574 -56.95 36.24 -24.24
N TYR A 575 -56.41 35.27 -23.49
CA TYR A 575 -57.04 33.95 -23.32
C TYR A 575 -58.36 34.03 -22.53
N ILE A 576 -58.40 34.79 -21.43
CA ILE A 576 -59.61 35.00 -20.62
C ILE A 576 -60.72 35.64 -21.49
N LEU A 577 -60.41 36.72 -22.22
CA LEU A 577 -61.37 37.39 -23.11
C LEU A 577 -61.93 36.44 -24.18
N ARG A 578 -61.10 35.53 -24.71
CA ARG A 578 -61.56 34.54 -25.70
C ARG A 578 -62.53 33.51 -25.11
N ARG A 579 -62.38 33.11 -23.84
CA ARG A 579 -63.32 32.17 -23.18
C ARG A 579 -64.64 32.83 -22.77
N GLU A 580 -64.63 34.13 -22.48
CA GLU A 580 -65.83 34.88 -22.06
C GLU A 580 -66.72 35.34 -23.23
N LEU A 581 -66.23 35.28 -24.47
CA LEU A 581 -67.05 35.55 -25.65
C LEU A 581 -67.99 34.36 -25.91
N PRO A 582 -69.32 34.54 -25.81
CA PRO A 582 -70.25 33.49 -26.22
C PRO A 582 -70.02 33.19 -27.71
N MET A 583 -69.94 31.91 -28.06
CA MET A 583 -70.03 31.42 -29.44
C MET A 583 -71.30 32.02 -30.07
N ARG A 584 -71.16 33.15 -30.77
CA ARG A 584 -72.18 33.62 -31.69
C ARG A 584 -72.13 32.63 -32.86
N GLY A 585 -73.08 31.71 -32.89
CA GLY A 585 -73.43 31.01 -34.12
C GLY A 585 -73.73 32.04 -35.21
N ASP A 586 -73.07 31.93 -36.35
CA ASP A 586 -73.51 31.10 -37.49
C ASP A 586 -72.31 30.79 -38.40
#